data_AF-A0A9X5UH00-F1
#
_entry.id   AF-A0A9X5UH00-F1
#
_cell.length_a   1.000
_cell.length_b   1.000
_cell.length_c   1.000
_cell.angle_alpha   90.00
_cell.angle_beta   90.00
_cell.angle_gamma   90.00
#
_symmetry.space_group_name_H-M   'P 1'
#
loop_
_entity.id
_entity.type
_entity.pdbx_description
1 polymer ?
#
loop_
_entity_poly.entity_id
_entity_poly.type
_entity_poly.pdbx_seq_one_letter_code
_entity_poly.pdbx_strand_id
1 'polypeptide(L)'
;MYVKTTTRQSKTGPVRYLHLAHNEWDAGRGRSVPRILYSFGREDGLDTDAVRRLVASLGRLLDPADALAATAEAGSGLVFTGSRPYGGAYVLDQIWRRLGIEKILTGLASSGRGRSRDAATAERVLFALVANRALAPASKLAAAEWMSQDVHIDGLGEVSDDACYRAMDWLHAVRGEFEKQVYFQVADLLNLQVDLLFFDTTSTYFETEDPDADVPRDWRGEPATDEQSADPDKEGSGSTASPRTAGTTCPRSSSGSPSPARRSRCGSGAGQGTPPTRR
;
A
#
# COMPACT_ATOMS: atom_id res chain seq x y z
N MET A 1 25.39 -16.17 -7.68
CA MET A 1 26.05 -17.17 -8.56
C MET A 1 26.07 -16.59 -9.97
N TYR A 2 27.01 -16.98 -10.83
CA TYR A 2 27.12 -16.44 -12.18
C TYR A 2 27.71 -17.48 -13.14
N VAL A 3 27.51 -17.27 -14.44
CA VAL A 3 28.13 -18.10 -15.48
C VAL A 3 29.53 -17.57 -15.77
N LYS A 4 30.54 -18.42 -15.62
CA LYS A 4 31.94 -18.15 -15.92
C LYS A 4 32.37 -18.93 -17.14
N THR A 5 33.09 -18.25 -18.04
CA THR A 5 33.73 -18.89 -19.19
C THR A 5 35.21 -19.13 -18.90
N THR A 6 35.70 -20.34 -19.15
CA THR A 6 37.12 -20.70 -19.06
C THR A 6 37.62 -21.17 -20.42
N THR A 7 38.72 -20.61 -20.89
CA THR A 7 39.34 -20.99 -22.17
C THR A 7 40.49 -21.97 -21.94
N ARG A 8 40.50 -23.07 -22.69
CA ARG A 8 41.61 -24.04 -22.73
C ARG A 8 42.18 -24.14 -24.14
N GLN A 9 43.50 -24.05 -24.26
CA GLN A 9 44.19 -24.26 -25.54
C GLN A 9 44.26 -25.75 -25.88
N SER A 10 43.80 -26.12 -27.08
CA SER A 10 43.87 -27.49 -27.66
C SER A 10 44.71 -27.47 -28.94
N LYS A 11 45.18 -28.65 -29.39
CA LYS A 11 45.86 -28.83 -30.68
C LYS A 11 45.03 -28.34 -31.88
N THR A 12 43.71 -28.30 -31.74
CA THR A 12 42.75 -27.89 -32.77
C THR A 12 42.24 -26.45 -32.61
N GLY A 13 42.76 -25.69 -31.65
CA GLY A 13 42.35 -24.30 -31.37
C GLY A 13 41.85 -24.07 -29.94
N PRO A 14 41.51 -22.82 -29.56
CA PRO A 14 40.99 -22.49 -28.24
C PRO A 14 39.57 -23.06 -28.07
N VAL A 15 39.36 -23.86 -27.01
CA VAL A 15 38.04 -24.41 -26.65
C VAL A 15 37.56 -23.72 -25.37
N ARG A 16 36.32 -23.23 -25.39
CA ARG A 16 35.69 -22.53 -24.27
C ARG A 16 34.74 -23.44 -23.51
N TYR A 17 34.77 -23.35 -22.19
CA TYR A 17 33.92 -24.11 -21.26
C TYR A 17 33.10 -23.17 -20.41
N LEU A 18 31.83 -23.52 -20.19
CA LEU A 18 30.89 -22.76 -19.39
C LEU A 18 30.68 -23.42 -18.04
N HIS A 19 30.73 -22.64 -16.97
CA HIS A 19 30.57 -23.12 -15.59
C HIS A 19 29.63 -22.22 -14.79
N LEU A 20 28.78 -22.82 -13.96
CA LEU A 20 28.09 -22.12 -12.89
C LEU A 20 29.05 -21.97 -11.70
N ALA A 21 29.35 -20.74 -11.31
CA ALA A 21 30.30 -20.43 -10.24
C ALA A 21 29.67 -19.60 -9.12
N HIS A 22 30.21 -19.76 -7.92
CA HIS A 22 29.95 -18.95 -6.74
C HIS A 22 31.28 -18.50 -6.14
N ASN A 23 31.35 -17.25 -5.70
CA ASN A 23 32.55 -16.69 -5.11
C ASN A 23 32.52 -16.92 -3.60
N GLU A 24 33.53 -17.61 -3.07
CA GLU A 24 33.72 -17.82 -1.62
C GLU A 24 34.97 -17.04 -1.14
N TRP A 25 34.98 -16.57 0.10
CA TRP A 25 36.14 -15.88 0.67
C TRP A 25 37.16 -16.90 1.17
N ASP A 26 38.39 -16.82 0.66
CA ASP A 26 39.51 -17.65 1.12
C ASP A 26 40.40 -16.83 2.06
N ALA A 27 40.30 -17.12 3.36
CA ALA A 27 41.07 -16.44 4.40
C ALA A 27 42.59 -16.65 4.27
N GLY A 28 43.04 -17.77 3.70
CA GLY A 28 44.46 -18.07 3.50
C GLY A 28 45.06 -17.29 2.33
N ARG A 29 44.26 -16.96 1.32
CA ARG A 29 44.69 -16.15 0.15
C ARG A 29 44.30 -14.69 0.23
N GLY A 30 43.56 -14.28 1.26
CA GLY A 30 43.07 -12.92 1.47
C GLY A 30 42.22 -12.37 0.33
N ARG A 31 41.57 -13.25 -0.46
CA ARG A 31 40.79 -12.86 -1.64
C ARG A 31 39.62 -13.78 -1.86
N SER A 32 38.62 -13.27 -2.58
CA SER A 32 37.51 -14.10 -3.04
C SER A 32 37.95 -15.01 -4.19
N VAL A 33 37.67 -16.31 -4.07
CA VAL A 33 38.01 -17.34 -5.05
C VAL A 33 36.73 -17.94 -5.63
N PRO A 34 36.62 -18.08 -6.96
CA PRO A 34 35.47 -18.70 -7.60
C PRO A 34 35.48 -20.22 -7.39
N ARG A 35 34.45 -20.75 -6.73
CA ARG A 35 34.12 -22.16 -6.63
C ARG A 35 33.19 -22.55 -7.77
N ILE A 36 33.59 -23.54 -8.57
CA ILE A 36 32.75 -24.11 -9.63
C ILE A 36 31.74 -25.06 -8.98
N LEU A 37 30.45 -24.77 -9.18
CA LEU A 37 29.34 -25.58 -8.67
C LEU A 37 28.87 -26.60 -9.70
N TYR A 38 28.83 -26.19 -10.97
CA TYR A 38 28.40 -27.05 -12.07
C TYR A 38 29.14 -26.67 -13.36
N SER A 39 29.39 -27.65 -14.22
CA SER A 39 30.02 -27.44 -15.53
C SER A 39 29.01 -27.78 -16.62
N PHE A 40 28.65 -26.79 -17.44
CA PHE A 40 27.77 -26.99 -18.61
C PHE A 40 28.50 -27.65 -19.78
N GLY A 41 29.82 -27.82 -19.68
CA GLY A 41 30.63 -28.45 -20.72
C GLY A 41 31.16 -27.43 -21.72
N ARG A 42 31.39 -27.88 -22.95
CA ARG A 42 31.91 -27.04 -24.04
C ARG A 42 30.82 -26.09 -24.52
N GLU A 43 31.18 -24.83 -24.75
CA GLU A 43 30.27 -23.80 -25.24
C GLU A 43 29.61 -24.19 -26.57
N ASP A 44 30.37 -24.77 -27.50
CA ASP A 44 29.89 -25.19 -28.82
C ASP A 44 28.91 -26.39 -28.78
N GLY A 45 28.92 -27.16 -27.68
CA GLY A 45 28.08 -28.34 -27.48
C GLY A 45 27.00 -28.14 -26.42
N LEU A 46 26.69 -26.89 -26.09
CA LEU A 46 25.76 -26.55 -25.03
C LEU A 46 24.34 -26.96 -25.41
N ASP A 47 23.68 -27.73 -24.54
CA ASP A 47 22.24 -27.99 -24.65
C ASP A 47 21.46 -26.72 -24.27
N THR A 48 21.12 -25.93 -25.28
CA THR A 48 20.35 -24.69 -25.11
C THR A 48 18.95 -24.92 -24.56
N ASP A 49 18.36 -26.10 -24.77
CA ASP A 49 17.04 -26.42 -24.24
C ASP A 49 17.09 -26.78 -22.75
N ALA A 50 18.16 -27.44 -22.30
CA ALA A 50 18.44 -27.59 -20.87
C ALA A 50 18.65 -26.23 -20.19
N VAL A 51 19.39 -25.31 -20.82
CA VAL A 51 19.58 -23.95 -20.29
C VAL A 51 18.27 -23.19 -20.20
N ARG A 52 17.43 -23.23 -21.25
CA ARG A 52 16.10 -22.59 -21.23
C ARG A 52 15.21 -23.16 -20.12
N ARG A 53 15.23 -24.47 -19.89
CA ARG A 53 14.52 -25.13 -18.77
C ARG A 53 15.06 -24.68 -17.41
N LEU A 54 16.38 -24.53 -17.26
CA LEU A 54 16.99 -24.03 -16.03
C LEU A 54 16.58 -22.58 -15.75
N VAL A 55 16.64 -21.70 -16.75
CA VAL A 55 16.20 -20.30 -16.62
C VAL A 55 14.72 -20.25 -16.23
N ALA A 56 13.85 -21.05 -16.88
CA ALA A 56 12.44 -21.13 -16.51
C ALA A 56 12.24 -21.63 -15.07
N SER A 57 13.02 -22.62 -14.62
CA SER A 57 12.93 -23.14 -13.25
C SER A 57 13.41 -22.14 -12.21
N LEU A 58 14.49 -21.39 -12.49
CA LEU A 58 15.02 -20.36 -11.60
C LEU A 58 14.11 -19.12 -11.58
N GLY A 59 13.54 -18.75 -12.73
CA GLY A 59 12.60 -17.65 -12.84
C GLY A 59 11.33 -17.84 -12.01
N ARG A 60 10.88 -19.09 -11.81
CA ARG A 60 9.76 -19.41 -10.89
C ARG A 60 10.04 -19.11 -9.41
N LEU A 61 11.31 -18.93 -9.04
CA LEU A 61 11.72 -18.59 -7.67
C LEU A 61 11.75 -17.08 -7.42
N LEU A 62 11.61 -16.28 -8.48
CA LEU A 62 11.59 -14.83 -8.42
C LEU A 62 10.16 -14.31 -8.50
N ASP A 63 9.93 -13.09 -8.05
CA ASP A 63 8.72 -12.37 -8.43
C ASP A 63 8.70 -12.26 -9.99
N PRO A 64 7.53 -12.39 -10.64
CA PRO A 64 7.44 -12.27 -12.09
C PRO A 64 8.11 -11.01 -12.65
N ALA A 65 8.05 -9.88 -11.92
CA ALA A 65 8.72 -8.64 -12.30
C ALA A 65 10.24 -8.79 -12.34
N ASP A 66 10.82 -9.38 -11.30
CA ASP A 66 12.27 -9.59 -11.19
C ASP A 66 12.78 -10.59 -12.23
N ALA A 67 11.99 -11.64 -12.52
CA ALA A 67 12.30 -12.61 -13.57
C ALA A 67 12.32 -11.96 -14.97
N LEU A 68 11.36 -11.08 -15.25
CA LEU A 68 11.30 -10.30 -16.48
C LEU A 68 12.47 -9.31 -16.58
N ALA A 69 12.75 -8.54 -15.52
CA ALA A 69 13.87 -7.61 -15.47
C ALA A 69 15.21 -8.33 -15.75
N ALA A 70 15.43 -9.50 -15.13
CA ALA A 70 16.65 -10.30 -15.31
C ALA A 70 16.83 -10.87 -16.73
N THR A 71 15.77 -10.96 -17.52
CA THR A 71 15.82 -11.51 -18.89
C THR A 71 15.67 -10.45 -19.98
N ALA A 72 15.14 -9.26 -19.66
CA ALA A 72 14.91 -8.18 -20.61
C ALA A 72 16.20 -7.61 -21.23
N GLU A 73 17.30 -7.54 -20.47
CA GLU A 73 18.59 -7.05 -20.96
C GLU A 73 19.24 -7.98 -22.01
N ALA A 74 18.81 -9.25 -22.09
CA ALA A 74 19.38 -10.24 -22.99
C ALA A 74 18.79 -10.15 -24.41
N GLY A 75 19.06 -9.06 -25.12
CA GLY A 75 19.10 -9.07 -26.59
C GLY A 75 17.82 -8.73 -27.36
N SER A 76 16.78 -8.20 -26.71
CA SER A 76 15.52 -7.85 -27.39
C SER A 76 15.43 -6.41 -27.91
N GLY A 77 16.37 -5.52 -27.52
CA GLY A 77 16.25 -4.08 -27.76
C GLY A 77 15.13 -3.40 -26.96
N LEU A 78 14.41 -4.15 -26.11
CA LEU A 78 13.39 -3.65 -25.19
C LEU A 78 14.01 -3.47 -23.81
N VAL A 79 13.70 -2.34 -23.17
CA VAL A 79 14.11 -2.04 -21.79
C VAL A 79 12.92 -2.30 -20.87
N PHE A 80 13.13 -3.07 -19.82
CA PHE A 80 12.12 -3.26 -18.79
C PHE A 80 11.97 -1.96 -17.98
N THR A 81 10.80 -1.32 -18.07
CA THR A 81 10.53 -0.05 -17.37
C THR A 81 9.89 -0.25 -16.00
N GLY A 82 9.27 -1.41 -15.76
CA GLY A 82 8.60 -1.73 -14.50
C GLY A 82 7.48 -2.74 -14.66
N SER A 83 6.97 -3.23 -13.53
CA SER A 83 5.80 -4.10 -13.43
C SER A 83 4.97 -3.61 -12.25
N ARG A 84 3.66 -3.44 -12.46
CA ARG A 84 2.74 -2.99 -11.42
C ARG A 84 1.59 -4.00 -11.28
N PRO A 85 1.23 -4.43 -10.05
CA PRO A 85 0.00 -5.16 -9.80
C PRO A 85 -1.21 -4.45 -10.40
N TYR A 86 -2.02 -5.22 -11.13
CA TYR A 86 -3.27 -4.76 -11.75
C TYR A 86 -4.48 -5.55 -11.28
N GLY A 87 -4.35 -6.87 -11.07
CA GLY A 87 -5.49 -7.76 -10.84
C GLY A 87 -6.38 -7.35 -9.66
N GLY A 88 -5.79 -6.97 -8.52
CA GLY A 88 -6.56 -6.53 -7.35
C GLY A 88 -7.35 -5.25 -7.61
N ALA A 89 -6.69 -4.24 -8.19
CA ALA A 89 -7.34 -2.97 -8.54
C ALA A 89 -8.44 -3.18 -9.59
N TYR A 90 -8.18 -4.03 -10.60
CA TYR A 90 -9.17 -4.38 -11.61
C TYR A 90 -10.43 -5.01 -11.02
N VAL A 91 -10.28 -6.01 -10.15
CA VAL A 91 -11.45 -6.67 -9.52
C VAL A 91 -12.26 -5.67 -8.69
N LEU A 92 -11.58 -4.81 -7.92
CA LEU A 92 -12.25 -3.75 -7.16
C LEU A 92 -12.96 -2.75 -8.07
N ASP A 93 -12.36 -2.38 -9.20
CA ASP A 93 -12.99 -1.49 -10.19
C ASP A 93 -14.25 -2.13 -10.78
N GLN A 94 -14.20 -3.43 -11.10
CA GLN A 94 -15.39 -4.14 -11.58
C GLN A 94 -16.51 -4.18 -10.53
N ILE A 95 -16.17 -4.37 -9.26
CA ILE A 95 -17.15 -4.30 -8.16
C ILE A 95 -17.72 -2.88 -8.03
N TRP A 96 -16.86 -1.87 -8.03
CA TRP A 96 -17.22 -0.45 -7.97
C TRP A 96 -18.20 -0.04 -9.06
N ARG A 97 -17.95 -0.49 -10.30
CA ARG A 97 -18.83 -0.28 -11.46
C ARG A 97 -20.14 -1.04 -11.34
N ARG A 98 -20.12 -2.29 -10.87
CA ARG A 98 -21.33 -3.10 -10.65
C ARG A 98 -22.24 -2.51 -9.58
N LEU A 99 -21.66 -1.93 -8.53
CA LEU A 99 -22.39 -1.19 -7.49
C LEU A 99 -22.90 0.18 -7.99
N GLY A 100 -22.56 0.57 -9.23
CA GLY A 100 -22.99 1.85 -9.82
C GLY A 100 -22.31 3.08 -9.22
N ILE A 101 -21.31 2.92 -8.36
CA ILE A 101 -20.68 4.03 -7.61
C ILE A 101 -20.02 5.03 -8.57
N GLU A 102 -19.37 4.53 -9.63
CA GLU A 102 -18.82 5.36 -10.72
C GLU A 102 -19.88 6.30 -11.29
N LYS A 103 -21.05 5.77 -11.65
CA LYS A 103 -22.13 6.52 -12.29
C LYS A 103 -22.74 7.55 -11.33
N ILE A 104 -22.89 7.17 -10.05
CA ILE A 104 -23.39 8.06 -9.01
C ILE A 104 -22.43 9.25 -8.83
N LEU A 105 -21.13 8.98 -8.65
CA LEU A 105 -20.14 10.03 -8.42
C LEU A 105 -19.99 10.96 -9.63
N THR A 106 -19.90 10.41 -10.85
CA THR A 106 -19.83 11.21 -12.08
C THR A 106 -21.10 12.02 -12.31
N GLY A 107 -22.28 11.48 -12.00
CA GLY A 107 -23.55 12.19 -12.04
C GLY A 107 -23.59 13.37 -11.08
N LEU A 108 -23.26 13.14 -9.80
CA LEU A 108 -23.23 14.18 -8.77
C LEU A 108 -22.22 15.29 -9.05
N ALA A 109 -21.06 14.93 -9.61
CA ALA A 109 -20.03 15.89 -9.98
C ALA A 109 -20.48 16.78 -11.15
N SER A 110 -21.33 16.27 -12.03
CA SER A 110 -21.85 16.98 -13.20
C SER A 110 -23.05 17.88 -12.88
N SER A 111 -23.81 17.58 -11.82
CA SER A 111 -25.04 18.31 -11.44
C SER A 111 -24.81 19.48 -10.47
N GLY A 112 -23.60 19.66 -9.93
CA GLY A 112 -23.31 20.68 -8.92
C GLY A 112 -23.30 22.11 -9.46
N ARG A 113 -23.85 23.08 -8.70
CA ARG A 113 -23.64 24.51 -8.95
C ARG A 113 -22.20 24.90 -8.56
N GLY A 114 -21.31 25.03 -9.54
CA GLY A 114 -19.92 25.43 -9.32
C GLY A 114 -19.05 25.30 -10.56
N ARG A 115 -17.74 25.57 -10.42
CA ARG A 115 -16.76 25.33 -11.49
C ARG A 115 -16.80 23.84 -11.87
N SER A 116 -16.98 23.56 -13.16
CA SER A 116 -16.94 22.21 -13.73
C SER A 116 -15.69 21.51 -13.21
N ARG A 117 -15.88 20.54 -12.32
CA ARG A 117 -14.81 19.64 -11.89
C ARG A 117 -14.63 18.61 -12.98
N ASP A 118 -13.41 18.11 -13.12
CA ASP A 118 -13.21 16.89 -13.87
C ASP A 118 -13.79 15.73 -13.05
N ALA A 119 -15.07 15.43 -13.32
CA ALA A 119 -15.85 14.39 -12.66
C ALA A 119 -15.18 13.02 -12.78
N ALA A 120 -14.57 12.73 -13.92
CA ALA A 120 -13.87 11.48 -14.16
C ALA A 120 -12.62 11.38 -13.28
N THR A 121 -11.81 12.45 -13.23
CA THR A 121 -10.62 12.46 -12.37
C THR A 121 -10.98 12.35 -10.88
N ALA A 122 -11.98 13.09 -10.40
CA ALA A 122 -12.40 13.02 -9.00
C ALA A 122 -12.88 11.62 -8.61
N GLU A 123 -13.68 11.00 -9.47
CA GLU A 123 -14.19 9.65 -9.26
C GLU A 123 -13.06 8.60 -9.27
N ARG A 124 -12.12 8.67 -10.23
CA ARG A 124 -10.95 7.78 -10.27
C ARG A 124 -10.05 7.93 -9.04
N VAL A 125 -9.84 9.15 -8.53
CA VAL A 125 -9.07 9.40 -7.30
C VAL A 125 -9.77 8.79 -6.08
N LEU A 126 -11.09 8.95 -5.96
CA LEU A 126 -11.85 8.34 -4.87
C LEU A 126 -11.80 6.81 -4.94
N PHE A 127 -11.95 6.24 -6.13
CA PHE A 127 -11.77 4.81 -6.34
C PHE A 127 -10.37 4.35 -5.90
N ALA A 128 -9.32 5.09 -6.27
CA ALA A 128 -7.95 4.77 -5.89
C ALA A 128 -7.72 4.78 -4.36
N LEU A 129 -8.33 5.73 -3.64
CA LEU A 129 -8.28 5.78 -2.18
C LEU A 129 -8.98 4.56 -1.54
N VAL A 130 -10.10 4.12 -2.10
CA VAL A 130 -10.81 2.91 -1.65
C VAL A 130 -10.00 1.65 -1.97
N ALA A 131 -9.44 1.56 -3.18
CA ALA A 131 -8.58 0.45 -3.59
C ALA A 131 -7.32 0.36 -2.72
N ASN A 132 -6.69 1.48 -2.39
CA ASN A 132 -5.56 1.52 -1.46
C ASN A 132 -5.96 0.94 -0.10
N ARG A 133 -7.12 1.34 0.44
CA ARG A 133 -7.58 0.83 1.74
C ARG A 133 -7.77 -0.69 1.74
N ALA A 134 -8.20 -1.26 0.61
CA ALA A 134 -8.44 -2.70 0.48
C ALA A 134 -7.16 -3.51 0.19
N LEU A 135 -6.23 -2.97 -0.61
CA LEU A 135 -5.07 -3.71 -1.10
C LEU A 135 -3.77 -3.43 -0.34
N ALA A 136 -3.57 -2.19 0.10
CA ALA A 136 -2.33 -1.72 0.72
C ALA A 136 -2.62 -0.57 1.71
N PRO A 137 -3.35 -0.83 2.82
CA PRO A 137 -3.79 0.21 3.75
C PRO A 137 -2.58 0.96 4.34
N ALA A 138 -2.52 2.26 4.06
CA ALA A 138 -1.44 3.13 4.50
C ALA A 138 -1.93 4.54 4.88
N SER A 139 -1.02 5.43 5.26
CA SER A 139 -1.33 6.84 5.49
C SER A 139 -1.78 7.54 4.19
N LYS A 140 -2.46 8.69 4.28
CA LYS A 140 -2.92 9.44 3.09
C LYS A 140 -1.78 9.80 2.13
N LEU A 141 -0.63 10.21 2.68
CA LEU A 141 0.55 10.52 1.88
C LEU A 141 1.08 9.28 1.15
N ALA A 142 1.21 8.16 1.86
CA ALA A 142 1.64 6.89 1.28
C ALA A 142 0.61 6.33 0.27
N ALA A 143 -0.68 6.63 0.43
CA ALA A 143 -1.71 6.23 -0.52
C ALA A 143 -1.55 6.92 -1.87
N ALA A 144 -1.20 8.22 -1.90
CA ALA A 144 -0.96 8.99 -3.13
C ALA A 144 0.29 8.49 -3.89
N GLU A 145 1.35 8.14 -3.16
CA GLU A 145 2.54 7.50 -3.72
C GLU A 145 2.19 6.11 -4.30
N TRP A 146 1.51 5.28 -3.52
CA TRP A 146 1.10 3.94 -3.91
C TRP A 146 0.28 3.93 -5.20
N MET A 147 -0.74 4.80 -5.31
CA MET A 147 -1.58 4.86 -6.51
C MET A 147 -0.83 5.34 -7.76
N SER A 148 0.26 6.10 -7.59
CA SER A 148 1.05 6.64 -8.71
C SER A 148 2.19 5.70 -9.13
N GLN A 149 2.76 4.93 -8.19
CA GLN A 149 4.01 4.19 -8.41
C GLN A 149 3.86 2.67 -8.30
N ASP A 150 3.00 2.18 -7.40
CA ASP A 150 2.99 0.78 -6.99
C ASP A 150 1.85 -0.04 -7.61
N VAL A 151 0.78 0.59 -8.10
CA VAL A 151 -0.36 -0.12 -8.68
C VAL A 151 -0.73 0.47 -10.04
N HIS A 152 -1.33 -0.33 -10.91
CA HIS A 152 -1.96 0.16 -12.13
C HIS A 152 -3.47 0.29 -11.92
N ILE A 153 -4.00 1.48 -12.17
CA ILE A 153 -5.43 1.78 -12.15
C ILE A 153 -5.80 2.41 -13.50
N ASP A 154 -6.75 1.81 -14.20
CA ASP A 154 -7.19 2.30 -15.51
C ASP A 154 -7.84 3.69 -15.39
N GLY A 155 -7.41 4.61 -16.26
CA GLY A 155 -7.92 5.98 -16.29
C GLY A 155 -7.40 6.88 -15.16
N LEU A 156 -6.47 6.40 -14.32
CA LEU A 156 -5.81 7.20 -13.31
C LEU A 156 -4.40 7.57 -13.77
N GLY A 157 -4.13 8.87 -13.88
CA GLY A 157 -2.79 9.40 -14.09
C GLY A 157 -1.99 9.48 -12.80
N GLU A 158 -0.94 10.32 -12.79
CA GLU A 158 -0.26 10.66 -11.54
C GLU A 158 -1.18 11.48 -10.63
N VAL A 159 -1.22 11.14 -9.35
CA VAL A 159 -2.11 11.75 -8.38
C VAL A 159 -1.29 12.42 -7.28
N SER A 160 -1.55 13.71 -7.06
CA SER A 160 -1.02 14.41 -5.90
C SER A 160 -1.89 14.23 -4.66
N ASP A 161 -1.30 14.45 -3.50
CA ASP A 161 -2.02 14.58 -2.23
C ASP A 161 -3.12 15.65 -2.28
N ASP A 162 -2.86 16.81 -2.88
CA ASP A 162 -3.87 17.86 -3.09
C ASP A 162 -5.06 17.38 -3.91
N ALA A 163 -4.86 16.50 -4.90
CA ALA A 163 -5.96 15.94 -5.68
C ALA A 163 -6.82 15.02 -4.79
N CYS A 164 -6.19 14.24 -3.90
CA CYS A 164 -6.89 13.41 -2.94
C CYS A 164 -7.71 14.24 -1.95
N TYR A 165 -7.14 15.31 -1.38
CA TYR A 165 -7.87 16.21 -0.48
C TYR A 165 -9.05 16.88 -1.18
N ARG A 166 -8.85 17.44 -2.37
CA ARG A 166 -9.92 18.08 -3.15
C ARG A 166 -11.05 17.12 -3.53
N ALA A 167 -10.73 15.86 -3.80
CA ALA A 167 -11.73 14.82 -4.06
C ALA A 167 -12.53 14.48 -2.80
N MET A 168 -11.88 14.37 -1.64
CA MET A 168 -12.54 14.11 -0.36
C MET A 168 -13.41 15.29 0.10
N ASP A 169 -12.95 16.53 -0.03
CA ASP A 169 -13.74 17.72 0.31
C ASP A 169 -15.02 17.80 -0.53
N TRP A 170 -14.89 17.46 -1.81
CA TRP A 170 -16.05 17.37 -2.70
C TRP A 170 -16.98 16.23 -2.30
N LEU A 171 -16.46 15.03 -2.03
CA LEU A 171 -17.25 13.89 -1.56
C LEU A 171 -18.03 14.24 -0.29
N HIS A 172 -17.37 14.93 0.64
CA HIS A 172 -17.99 15.40 1.88
C HIS A 172 -19.16 16.35 1.62
N ALA A 173 -19.01 17.28 0.67
CA ALA A 173 -20.08 18.22 0.29
C ALA A 173 -21.30 17.53 -0.33
N VAL A 174 -21.13 16.40 -1.03
CA VAL A 174 -22.22 15.65 -1.68
C VAL A 174 -22.67 14.41 -0.89
N ARG A 175 -22.08 14.14 0.28
CA ARG A 175 -22.21 12.86 1.01
C ARG A 175 -23.66 12.41 1.21
N GLY A 176 -24.57 13.32 1.55
CA GLY A 176 -25.94 12.95 1.90
C GLY A 176 -26.73 12.39 0.71
N GLU A 177 -26.55 13.00 -0.47
CA GLU A 177 -27.17 12.48 -1.70
C GLU A 177 -26.43 11.24 -2.21
N PHE A 178 -25.10 11.22 -2.09
CA PHE A 178 -24.29 10.05 -2.43
C PHE A 178 -24.68 8.80 -1.65
N GLU A 179 -24.73 8.88 -0.32
CA GLU A 179 -25.11 7.78 0.57
C GLU A 179 -26.50 7.23 0.23
N LYS A 180 -27.46 8.13 -0.02
CA LYS A 180 -28.82 7.77 -0.43
C LYS A 180 -28.83 7.00 -1.74
N GLN A 181 -28.12 7.47 -2.77
CA GLN A 181 -28.09 6.79 -4.07
C GLN A 181 -27.37 5.45 -4.00
N VAL A 182 -26.27 5.36 -3.24
CA VAL A 182 -25.57 4.08 -3.01
C VAL A 182 -26.47 3.08 -2.30
N TYR A 183 -27.22 3.52 -1.27
CA TYR A 183 -28.18 2.66 -0.58
C TYR A 183 -29.20 2.06 -1.55
N PHE A 184 -29.84 2.88 -2.38
CA PHE A 184 -30.83 2.39 -3.35
C PHE A 184 -30.20 1.49 -4.40
N GLN A 185 -28.96 1.76 -4.84
CA GLN A 185 -28.29 0.86 -5.77
C GLN A 185 -27.98 -0.51 -5.17
N VAL A 186 -27.52 -0.56 -3.93
CA VAL A 186 -27.26 -1.82 -3.25
C VAL A 186 -28.56 -2.59 -3.00
N ALA A 187 -29.62 -1.88 -2.59
CA ALA A 187 -30.94 -2.47 -2.37
C ALA A 187 -31.51 -3.08 -3.65
N ASP A 188 -31.39 -2.39 -4.79
CA ASP A 188 -31.83 -2.86 -6.10
C ASP A 188 -30.96 -4.04 -6.60
N LEU A 189 -29.64 -3.87 -6.63
CA LEU A 189 -28.69 -4.87 -7.15
C LEU A 189 -28.80 -6.22 -6.42
N LEU A 190 -28.96 -6.18 -5.10
CA LEU A 190 -29.08 -7.37 -4.27
C LEU A 190 -30.52 -7.81 -4.05
N ASN A 191 -31.50 -7.08 -4.59
CA ASN A 191 -32.93 -7.28 -4.39
C ASN A 191 -33.27 -7.50 -2.90
N LEU A 192 -32.73 -6.61 -2.04
CA LEU A 192 -32.82 -6.76 -0.59
C LEU A 192 -34.28 -6.64 -0.13
N GLN A 193 -34.86 -7.77 0.26
CA GLN A 193 -36.05 -7.80 1.10
C GLN A 193 -35.58 -7.70 2.55
N VAL A 194 -35.94 -6.61 3.22
CA VAL A 194 -35.47 -6.35 4.59
C VAL A 194 -36.33 -7.15 5.56
N ASP A 195 -35.82 -8.30 5.99
CA ASP A 195 -36.43 -9.13 7.05
C ASP A 195 -35.78 -8.88 8.43
N LEU A 196 -34.49 -8.52 8.46
CA LEU A 196 -33.71 -8.31 9.68
C LEU A 196 -32.71 -7.16 9.51
N LEU A 197 -32.72 -6.21 10.44
CA LEU A 197 -31.80 -5.07 10.45
C LEU A 197 -30.77 -5.26 11.57
N PHE A 198 -29.51 -5.49 11.20
CA PHE A 198 -28.39 -5.41 12.14
C PHE A 198 -27.97 -3.95 12.29
N PHE A 199 -28.10 -3.40 13.49
CA PHE A 199 -27.62 -2.06 13.84
C PHE A 199 -26.59 -2.17 14.96
N ASP A 200 -25.41 -1.63 14.72
CA ASP A 200 -24.34 -1.48 15.71
C ASP A 200 -23.87 -0.03 15.69
N THR A 201 -23.44 0.49 16.84
CA THR A 201 -23.05 1.90 16.99
C THR A 201 -21.57 1.95 17.34
N THR A 202 -20.75 2.38 16.39
CA THR A 202 -19.32 2.60 16.62
C THR A 202 -19.07 4.08 16.90
N SER A 203 -18.43 4.39 18.03
CA SER A 203 -17.94 5.74 18.30
C SER A 203 -16.52 5.91 17.75
N THR A 204 -16.24 7.08 17.17
CA THR A 204 -14.88 7.50 16.81
C THR A 204 -14.52 8.69 17.67
N TYR A 205 -13.39 8.62 18.38
CA TYR A 205 -12.89 9.68 19.27
C TYR A 205 -11.52 10.15 18.79
N PHE A 206 -11.33 11.47 18.77
CA PHE A 206 -10.06 12.12 18.50
C PHE A 206 -9.96 13.36 19.39
N GLU A 207 -8.73 13.72 19.75
CA GLU A 207 -8.42 14.88 20.57
C GLU A 207 -7.46 15.81 19.85
N THR A 208 -7.65 17.11 20.05
CA THR A 208 -6.76 18.19 19.61
C THR A 208 -6.12 18.85 20.83
N GLU A 209 -5.00 19.54 20.65
CA GLU A 209 -4.32 20.23 21.76
C GLU A 209 -5.19 21.35 22.35
N ASP A 210 -5.95 22.02 21.49
CA ASP A 210 -6.86 23.09 21.85
C ASP A 210 -8.32 22.61 21.81
N PRO A 211 -9.18 23.11 22.72
CA PRO A 211 -10.61 22.82 22.69
C PRO A 211 -11.28 23.53 21.50
N ASP A 212 -12.17 22.81 20.82
CA ASP A 212 -13.05 23.40 19.81
C ASP A 212 -14.06 24.36 20.44
N ALA A 213 -14.54 25.32 19.64
CA ALA A 213 -15.69 26.13 20.01
C ALA A 213 -16.95 25.25 20.13
N ASP A 214 -17.81 25.58 21.09
CA ASP A 214 -19.08 24.86 21.25
C ASP A 214 -20.00 25.17 20.07
N VAL A 215 -20.33 24.14 19.30
CA VAL A 215 -21.19 24.23 18.11
C VAL A 215 -22.35 23.27 18.31
N PRO A 216 -23.60 23.78 18.42
CA PRO A 216 -24.79 22.94 18.46
C PRO A 216 -24.85 22.05 17.23
N ARG A 217 -25.13 20.76 17.41
CA ARG A 217 -25.19 19.79 16.32
C ARG A 217 -26.56 19.13 16.23
N ASP A 218 -26.96 18.78 15.02
CA ASP A 218 -28.15 18.00 14.77
C ASP A 218 -27.93 16.50 15.10
N TRP A 219 -28.98 15.69 14.95
CA TRP A 219 -28.93 14.26 15.22
C TRP A 219 -27.95 13.51 14.30
N ARG A 220 -27.57 14.10 13.17
CA ARG A 220 -26.55 13.57 12.23
C ARG A 220 -25.13 14.00 12.61
N GLY A 221 -24.97 14.91 13.57
CA GLY A 221 -23.68 15.45 14.00
C GLY A 221 -23.23 16.67 13.19
N GLU A 222 -24.08 17.23 12.33
CA GLU A 222 -23.79 18.43 11.57
C GLU A 222 -24.06 19.69 12.38
N PRO A 223 -23.31 20.79 12.16
CA PRO A 223 -23.62 22.08 12.77
C PRO A 223 -25.08 22.48 12.51
N ALA A 224 -25.85 22.68 13.57
CA ALA A 224 -27.24 23.11 13.48
C ALA A 224 -27.29 24.52 12.90
N THR A 225 -28.15 24.75 11.91
CA THR A 225 -28.31 26.08 11.30
C THR A 225 -29.22 26.97 12.14
N ASP A 226 -30.12 26.38 12.92
CA ASP A 226 -31.06 27.04 13.83
C ASP A 226 -31.29 26.18 15.09
N GLU A 227 -31.67 26.79 16.22
CA GLU A 227 -31.87 26.11 17.52
C GLU A 227 -32.87 24.93 17.46
N GLN A 228 -33.86 24.99 16.55
CA GLN A 228 -34.86 23.92 16.38
C GLN A 228 -34.31 22.66 15.67
N SER A 229 -33.15 22.78 15.02
CA SER A 229 -32.48 21.67 14.34
C SER A 229 -31.40 21.01 15.20
N ALA A 230 -31.07 21.62 16.34
CA ALA A 230 -30.16 21.03 17.31
C ALA A 230 -30.82 19.82 17.96
N ASP A 231 -30.04 18.75 18.14
CA ASP A 231 -30.49 17.59 18.88
C ASP A 231 -30.47 17.92 20.38
N PRO A 232 -31.61 17.89 21.09
CA PRO A 232 -31.69 18.28 22.50
C PRO A 232 -30.81 17.41 23.39
N ASP A 233 -30.47 16.18 22.97
CA ASP A 233 -29.56 15.29 23.71
C ASP A 233 -28.07 15.59 23.41
N LYS A 234 -27.78 16.47 22.45
CA LYS A 234 -26.44 16.95 22.09
C LYS A 234 -26.23 18.46 22.28
N GLU A 235 -27.19 19.15 22.90
CA GLU A 235 -26.95 20.52 23.39
C GLU A 235 -25.75 20.50 24.34
N GLY A 236 -24.78 21.36 24.07
CA GLY A 236 -23.44 21.32 24.64
C GLY A 236 -23.44 21.05 26.14
N SER A 237 -22.58 20.12 26.58
CA SER A 237 -22.25 19.97 27.98
C SER A 237 -21.58 21.27 28.44
N GLY A 238 -22.40 22.24 28.85
CA GLY A 238 -21.96 23.55 29.29
C GLY A 238 -21.02 23.41 30.47
N SER A 239 -19.72 23.50 30.20
CA SER A 239 -18.73 23.89 31.18
C SER A 239 -19.00 25.35 31.52
N THR A 240 -19.95 25.58 32.43
CA THR A 240 -19.87 26.77 33.27
C THR A 240 -18.59 26.62 34.07
N ALA A 241 -17.60 27.44 33.73
CA ALA A 241 -16.37 27.58 34.48
C ALA A 241 -16.71 27.78 35.97
N SER A 242 -16.52 26.73 36.77
CA SER A 242 -16.49 26.79 38.22
C SER A 242 -15.04 26.56 38.63
N PRO A 243 -14.37 27.53 39.29
CA PRO A 243 -12.99 27.34 39.71
C PRO A 243 -12.96 26.35 40.87
N ARG A 244 -12.76 25.07 40.58
CA ARG A 244 -12.46 24.07 41.61
C ARG A 244 -10.98 24.16 41.97
N THR A 245 -10.78 24.90 43.05
CA THR A 245 -9.69 24.86 44.01
C THR A 245 -8.80 23.61 43.95
N ALA A 246 -7.49 23.89 43.97
CA ALA A 246 -6.44 22.93 44.24
C ALA A 246 -6.73 22.05 45.47
N GLY A 247 -6.30 20.79 45.38
CA GLY A 247 -6.13 19.91 46.52
C GLY A 247 -6.97 18.65 46.43
N THR A 248 -6.38 17.56 45.94
CA THR A 248 -6.21 16.31 46.69
C THR A 248 -5.63 15.27 45.73
N THR A 249 -4.38 14.94 46.00
CA THR A 249 -3.65 13.78 45.50
C THR A 249 -4.48 12.51 45.63
N CYS A 250 -4.54 11.70 44.57
CA CYS A 250 -4.89 10.29 44.68
C CYS A 250 -3.88 9.43 43.92
N PRO A 251 -3.63 8.20 44.41
CA PRO A 251 -2.30 7.62 44.39
C PRO A 251 -2.02 6.79 43.14
N ARG A 252 -0.74 6.75 42.77
CA ARG A 252 -0.16 5.78 41.85
C ARG A 252 -0.49 4.36 42.34
N SER A 253 -1.17 3.58 41.52
CA SER A 253 -1.06 2.12 41.55
C SER A 253 -0.33 1.65 40.30
N SER A 254 0.82 1.05 40.55
CA SER A 254 1.66 0.37 39.58
C SER A 254 1.09 -1.01 39.28
N SER A 255 0.84 -1.32 38.02
CA SER A 255 1.02 -2.68 37.50
C SER A 255 1.54 -2.60 36.06
N GLY A 256 2.76 -3.12 35.86
CA GLY A 256 3.31 -3.41 34.53
C GLY A 256 2.64 -4.65 33.92
N SER A 257 2.82 -5.03 32.66
CA SER A 257 3.85 -4.73 31.66
C SER A 257 3.26 -5.08 30.26
N PRO A 258 4.04 -5.29 29.18
CA PRO A 258 4.18 -4.34 28.08
C PRO A 258 3.59 -4.80 26.72
N SER A 259 3.36 -3.83 25.85
CA SER A 259 3.00 -4.02 24.43
C SER A 259 4.22 -4.52 23.62
N PRO A 260 4.06 -5.45 22.65
CA PRO A 260 5.18 -5.90 21.82
C PRO A 260 5.43 -4.91 20.67
N ALA A 261 6.59 -4.25 20.73
CA ALA A 261 7.12 -3.43 19.66
C ALA A 261 7.64 -4.30 18.49
N ARG A 262 7.12 -4.01 17.30
CA ARG A 262 7.84 -3.74 16.03
C ARG A 262 9.27 -4.30 15.95
N ARG A 263 9.46 -5.40 15.21
CA ARG A 263 10.77 -5.82 14.69
C ARG A 263 11.11 -5.01 13.44
N SER A 264 11.96 -3.99 13.57
CA SER A 264 12.78 -3.50 12.47
C SER A 264 14.13 -4.22 12.51
N ARG A 265 14.49 -4.82 11.37
CA ARG A 265 15.84 -5.30 11.09
C ARG A 265 16.72 -4.08 10.77
N CYS A 266 17.86 -3.94 11.43
CA CYS A 266 19.01 -3.23 10.88
C CYS A 266 20.31 -3.86 11.39
N GLY A 267 21.14 -4.27 10.42
CA GLY A 267 22.61 -4.36 10.41
C GLY A 267 23.37 -4.76 11.68
N SER A 268 23.90 -5.98 11.66
CA SER A 268 25.02 -6.41 12.51
C SER A 268 26.33 -5.86 11.96
N GLY A 269 27.02 -5.01 12.74
CA GLY A 269 28.39 -4.56 12.53
C GLY A 269 29.26 -4.99 13.71
N ALA A 270 30.45 -5.50 13.40
CA ALA A 270 31.37 -6.24 14.25
C ALA A 270 31.99 -5.44 15.43
N GLY A 271 32.43 -6.18 16.46
CA GLY A 271 33.29 -5.66 17.53
C GLY A 271 33.63 -6.73 18.56
N GLN A 272 34.64 -7.54 18.30
CA GLN A 272 35.22 -8.49 19.27
C GLN A 272 35.94 -7.70 20.37
N GLY A 273 35.63 -8.00 21.63
CA GLY A 273 36.33 -7.48 22.81
C GLY A 273 36.43 -8.56 23.89
N THR A 274 37.64 -9.07 24.07
CA THR A 274 38.06 -10.10 25.04
C THR A 274 37.85 -9.64 26.50
N PRO A 275 37.42 -10.50 27.44
CA PRO A 275 37.36 -10.14 28.86
C PRO A 275 38.70 -10.44 29.58
N PRO A 276 39.02 -9.74 30.69
CA PRO A 276 40.26 -9.90 31.42
C PRO A 276 40.19 -11.04 32.45
N THR A 277 41.19 -11.92 32.45
CA THR A 277 41.51 -12.83 33.55
C THR A 277 42.22 -12.09 34.67
N ARG A 278 41.69 -12.24 35.89
CA ARG A 278 42.32 -11.81 37.14
C ARG A 278 42.61 -13.08 37.97
N ARG A 279 43.90 -13.29 38.21
CA ARG A 279 44.56 -14.33 39.03
C ARG A 279 44.55 -15.75 38.49
#